data_AF-A0A1B8NVW2-F1
#
_entry.id   AF-A0A1B8NVW2-F1
#
_cell.length_a   1.000
_cell.length_b   1.000
_cell.length_c   1.000
_cell.angle_alpha   90.00
_cell.angle_beta   90.00
_cell.angle_gamma   90.00
#
_symmetry.space_group_name_H-M   'P 1'
#
loop_
_entity.id
_entity.type
_entity.pdbx_description
1 polymer ?
#
loop_
_entity_poly.entity_id
_entity_poly.type
_entity_poly.pdbx_seq_one_letter_code
_entity_poly.pdbx_strand_id
1 'polypeptide(L)'
;MLPVLFVVIRHRRAFVTELESITGTFSFGLFAAGFLTTYAFSRLYGRSALWQEILGEHYLRAFKNAAEEVTELFGYTLMLFAMLELVLLVRRRLIAGR
;
A
#
# COMPACT_ATOMS: atom_id res chain seq x y z
N MET A 1 -4.73 -16.66 -10.18
CA MET A 1 -3.34 -16.26 -9.88
C MET A 1 -2.39 -16.57 -11.04
N LEU A 2 -2.28 -17.82 -11.52
CA LEU A 2 -1.40 -18.21 -12.64
C LEU A 2 -1.60 -17.45 -13.98
N PRO A 3 -2.83 -17.22 -14.49
CA PRO A 3 -2.99 -16.52 -15.78
C PRO A 3 -2.62 -15.03 -15.71
N VAL A 4 -2.83 -14.38 -14.55
CA VAL A 4 -2.43 -12.98 -14.31
C VAL A 4 -0.91 -12.87 -14.32
N LEU A 5 -0.22 -13.76 -13.60
CA LEU A 5 1.24 -13.80 -13.57
C LEU A 5 1.82 -14.06 -14.96
N PHE A 6 1.21 -14.95 -15.75
CA PHE A 6 1.62 -15.23 -17.12
C PHE A 6 1.52 -14.00 -18.03
N VAL A 7 0.39 -13.28 -17.98
CA VAL A 7 0.17 -12.06 -18.78
C VAL A 7 1.17 -10.97 -18.39
N VAL A 8 1.38 -10.75 -17.08
CA VAL A 8 2.33 -9.74 -16.58
C VAL A 8 3.77 -10.06 -17.01
N ILE A 9 4.21 -11.32 -16.91
CA ILE A 9 5.56 -11.73 -17.32
C ILE A 9 5.73 -11.60 -18.85
N ARG A 10 4.69 -11.94 -19.61
CA ARG A 10 4.68 -11.86 -21.09
C ARG A 10 4.70 -10.41 -21.58
N HIS A 11 3.99 -9.50 -20.89
CA HIS A 11 3.81 -8.09 -21.27
C HIS A 11 4.64 -7.14 -20.39
N ARG A 12 5.67 -7.64 -19.70
CA ARG A 12 6.48 -6.89 -18.74
C ARG A 12 7.00 -5.55 -19.24
N ARG A 13 7.32 -5.42 -20.54
CA ARG A 13 7.81 -4.15 -21.11
C ARG A 13 6.71 -3.10 -21.16
N ALA A 14 5.51 -3.47 -21.62
CA ALA A 14 4.36 -2.58 -21.62
C ALA A 14 3.96 -2.18 -20.19
N PHE A 15 4.03 -3.14 -19.26
CA PHE A 15 3.79 -2.88 -17.84
C PHE A 15 4.81 -1.88 -17.24
N VAL A 16 6.10 -2.06 -17.50
CA VAL A 16 7.15 -1.13 -17.01
C VAL A 16 6.98 0.27 -17.61
N THR A 17 6.66 0.39 -18.90
CA THR A 17 6.40 1.69 -19.54
C THR A 17 5.17 2.39 -18.96
N GLU A 18 4.09 1.66 -18.68
CA GLU A 18 2.93 2.22 -17.98
C GLU A 18 3.28 2.61 -16.53
N LEU A 19 4.06 1.78 -15.84
CA LEU A 19 4.50 2.04 -14.46
C LEU A 19 5.34 3.31 -14.39
N GLU A 20 6.29 3.51 -15.31
CA GLU A 20 7.07 4.75 -15.46
C GLU A 20 6.14 5.96 -15.66
N SER A 21 5.09 5.82 -16.49
CA SER A 21 4.10 6.88 -16.71
C SER A 21 3.24 7.20 -15.46
N ILE A 22 3.12 6.26 -14.54
CA ILE A 22 2.32 6.36 -13.30
C ILE A 22 3.22 6.79 -12.13
N THR A 23 4.54 6.56 -12.19
CA THR A 23 5.50 6.84 -11.11
C THR A 23 5.49 8.31 -10.67
N GLY A 24 5.19 9.24 -11.57
CA GLY A 24 5.05 10.67 -11.28
C GLY A 24 3.66 11.13 -10.84
N THR A 25 2.69 10.21 -10.67
CA THR A 25 1.30 10.55 -10.33
C THR A 25 1.02 10.38 -8.84
N PHE A 26 0.04 11.13 -8.35
CA PHE A 26 -0.41 11.07 -6.96
C PHE A 26 -0.84 9.65 -6.54
N SER A 27 -1.42 8.87 -7.45
CA SER A 27 -1.80 7.48 -7.22
C SER A 27 -0.61 6.61 -6.82
N PHE A 28 0.55 6.79 -7.48
CA PHE A 28 1.75 6.02 -7.14
C PHE A 28 2.29 6.39 -5.77
N GLY A 29 2.30 7.69 -5.44
CA GLY A 29 2.67 8.16 -4.10
C GLY A 29 1.79 7.56 -3.00
N LEU A 30 0.47 7.56 -3.19
CA LEU A 30 -0.47 6.93 -2.25
C LEU A 30 -0.25 5.42 -2.13
N PHE A 31 0.00 4.73 -3.24
CA PHE A 31 0.26 3.29 -3.23
C PHE A 31 1.55 2.97 -2.47
N ALA A 32 2.65 3.70 -2.77
CA ALA A 32 3.92 3.54 -2.09
C ALA A 32 3.83 3.86 -0.60
N ALA A 33 3.09 4.92 -0.23
CA ALA A 33 2.84 5.26 1.16
C ALA A 33 2.03 4.17 1.89
N GLY A 34 0.96 3.66 1.26
CA GLY A 34 0.19 2.54 1.80
C GLY A 34 1.04 1.29 1.97
N PHE A 35 1.85 0.94 0.96
CA PHE A 35 2.79 -0.19 1.01
C PHE A 35 3.82 -0.04 2.12
N LEU A 36 4.46 1.11 2.24
CA LEU A 36 5.43 1.36 3.30
C LEU A 36 4.76 1.31 4.68
N THR A 37 3.54 1.83 4.80
CA THR A 37 2.76 1.77 6.05
C THR A 37 2.47 0.33 6.46
N THR A 38 1.92 -0.48 5.56
CA THR A 38 1.60 -1.88 5.87
C THR A 38 2.84 -2.73 6.12
N TYR A 39 3.93 -2.54 5.36
CA TYR A 39 5.08 -3.46 5.44
C TYR A 39 6.21 -2.99 6.36
N ALA A 40 6.47 -1.69 6.44
CA ALA A 40 7.51 -1.16 7.33
C ALA A 40 6.93 -0.75 8.68
N PHE A 41 5.86 0.06 8.69
CA PHE A 41 5.29 0.56 9.95
C PHE A 41 4.55 -0.53 10.73
N SER A 42 3.72 -1.38 10.11
CA SER A 42 3.10 -2.52 10.83
C SER A 42 4.17 -3.39 11.50
N ARG A 43 5.25 -3.71 10.79
CA ARG A 43 6.36 -4.54 11.32
C ARG A 43 7.06 -3.89 12.51
N LEU A 44 7.20 -2.57 12.51
CA LEU A 44 7.76 -1.81 13.63
C LEU A 44 6.82 -1.87 14.84
N TYR A 45 5.52 -1.63 14.61
CA TYR A 45 4.47 -1.67 15.62
C TYR A 45 4.21 -3.09 16.15
N GLY A 46 4.47 -4.13 15.37
CA GLY A 46 4.36 -5.54 15.79
C GLY A 46 5.48 -6.02 16.72
N ARG A 47 6.48 -5.18 17.03
CA ARG A 47 7.54 -5.55 18.00
C ARG A 47 7.05 -5.35 19.43
N SER A 48 6.90 -6.44 20.18
CA SER A 48 6.50 -6.37 21.59
C SER A 48 7.49 -5.59 22.47
N ALA A 49 8.78 -5.63 22.14
CA ALA A 49 9.82 -4.91 22.87
C ALA A 49 9.59 -3.38 22.89
N LEU A 50 9.15 -2.78 21.77
CA LEU A 50 8.84 -1.35 21.71
C LEU A 50 7.74 -0.97 22.71
N TRP A 51 6.68 -1.78 22.76
CA TRP A 51 5.55 -1.53 23.65
C TRP A 51 5.84 -1.84 25.10
N GLN A 52 6.69 -2.83 25.38
CA GLN A 52 7.12 -3.14 26.74
C GLN A 52 8.00 -2.02 27.31
N GLU A 53 8.88 -1.42 26.51
CA GLU A 53 9.66 -0.25 26.91
C GLU A 53 8.78 1.00 27.12
N ILE A 54 7.77 1.21 26.27
CA ILE A 54 6.88 2.38 26.38
C ILE A 54 5.89 2.26 27.54
N LEU A 55 5.26 1.09 27.71
CA LEU A 55 4.16 0.88 28.68
C LEU A 55 4.66 0.30 30.02
N GLY A 56 5.87 -0.26 30.07
CA GLY A 56 6.47 -0.85 31.27
C GLY A 56 5.56 -1.90 31.93
N GLU A 57 5.36 -1.75 33.24
CA GLU A 57 4.47 -2.58 34.08
C GLU A 57 3.01 -2.63 33.59
N HIS A 58 2.56 -1.63 32.81
CA HIS A 58 1.19 -1.56 32.27
C HIS A 58 1.07 -2.16 30.86
N TYR A 59 2.02 -3.00 30.46
CA TYR A 59 1.99 -3.63 29.15
C TYR A 59 0.77 -4.53 28.97
N LEU A 60 -0.15 -4.07 28.12
CA LEU A 60 -1.31 -4.83 27.67
C LEU A 60 -1.09 -5.25 26.21
N ARG A 61 -1.10 -6.55 25.94
CA ARG A 61 -1.01 -7.11 24.57
C ARG A 61 -2.08 -6.55 23.64
N ALA A 62 -3.25 -6.20 24.17
CA ALA A 62 -4.34 -5.59 23.42
C ALA A 62 -3.93 -4.25 22.76
N PHE A 63 -3.09 -3.45 23.44
CA PHE A 63 -2.63 -2.17 22.89
C PHE A 63 -1.73 -2.38 21.67
N LYS A 64 -0.77 -3.30 21.79
CA LYS A 64 0.09 -3.71 20.66
C LYS A 64 -0.76 -4.17 19.48
N ASN A 65 -1.68 -5.11 19.72
CA ASN A 65 -2.50 -5.69 18.66
C ASN A 65 -3.36 -4.62 17.97
N ALA A 66 -4.01 -3.75 18.75
CA ALA A 66 -4.79 -2.64 18.20
C ALA A 66 -3.91 -1.69 17.37
N ALA A 67 -2.70 -1.38 17.83
CA ALA A 67 -1.80 -0.50 17.09
C ALA A 67 -1.28 -1.14 15.79
N GLU A 68 -1.04 -2.45 15.79
CA GLU A 68 -0.68 -3.24 14.59
C GLU A 68 -1.85 -3.27 13.60
N GLU A 69 -3.04 -3.68 14.05
CA GLU A 69 -4.27 -3.75 13.22
C GLU A 69 -4.66 -2.39 12.62
N VAL A 70 -4.61 -1.30 13.40
CA VAL A 70 -4.93 0.06 12.91
C VAL A 70 -3.91 0.51 11.86
N THR A 71 -2.63 0.22 12.07
CA THR A 71 -1.58 0.59 11.11
C THR A 71 -1.74 -0.16 9.79
N GLU A 72 -2.08 -1.45 9.86
CA GLU A 72 -2.37 -2.25 8.67
C GLU A 72 -3.59 -1.74 7.92
N LEU A 73 -4.70 -1.48 8.64
CA LEU A 73 -5.92 -0.95 8.06
C LEU A 73 -5.70 0.42 7.41
N PHE A 74 -4.89 1.27 8.03
CA PHE A 74 -4.53 2.57 7.46
C PHE A 74 -3.74 2.41 6.16
N GLY A 75 -2.74 1.52 6.13
CA GLY A 75 -1.99 1.22 4.91
C GLY A 75 -2.87 0.66 3.79
N TYR A 76 -3.80 -0.25 4.11
CA TYR A 76 -4.79 -0.75 3.14
C TYR A 76 -5.72 0.35 2.62
N THR A 77 -6.12 1.28 3.47
CA THR A 77 -6.96 2.43 3.07
C THR A 77 -6.22 3.33 2.07
N LEU A 78 -4.94 3.59 2.30
CA LEU A 78 -4.10 4.35 1.36
C LEU A 78 -3.95 3.63 0.02
N MET A 79 -3.74 2.31 0.03
CA MET A 79 -3.71 1.52 -1.20
C MET A 79 -5.04 1.55 -1.94
N LEU A 80 -6.17 1.48 -1.22
CA LEU A 80 -7.50 1.57 -1.82
C LEU A 80 -7.68 2.93 -2.53
N PHE A 81 -7.32 4.03 -1.87
CA PHE A 81 -7.38 5.35 -2.50
C PHE A 81 -6.45 5.47 -3.70
N ALA A 82 -5.25 4.89 -3.64
CA ALA A 82 -4.34 4.83 -4.77
C ALA A 82 -4.98 4.13 -5.99
N MET A 83 -5.65 3.00 -5.76
CA MET A 83 -6.34 2.26 -6.80
C MET A 83 -7.52 3.04 -7.39
N LEU A 84 -8.29 3.73 -6.55
CA LEU A 84 -9.39 4.59 -7.01
C LEU A 84 -8.87 5.73 -7.90
N GLU A 85 -7.81 6.41 -7.48
CA GLU A 85 -7.21 7.50 -8.25
C GLU A 85 -6.64 6.98 -9.58
N LEU A 86 -6.01 5.79 -9.58
CA LEU A 86 -5.52 5.16 -10.80
C LEU A 86 -6.66 4.90 -11.80
N VAL A 87 -7.80 4.36 -11.32
CA VAL A 87 -8.98 4.13 -12.16
C VAL A 87 -9.53 5.45 -12.71
N LEU A 88 -9.59 6.51 -11.90
CA LEU A 88 -10.02 7.83 -12.34
C LEU A 88 -9.08 8.42 -13.40
N LEU A 89 -7.77 8.27 -13.22
CA LEU A 89 -6.75 8.73 -14.15
C LEU A 89 -6.85 8.00 -15.50
N VAL A 90 -7.01 6.67 -15.48
CA VAL A 90 -7.22 5.87 -16.69
C VAL A 90 -8.52 6.29 -17.38
N ARG A 91 -9.62 6.47 -16.65
CA ARG A 91 -10.88 6.98 -17.21
C ARG A 91 -10.73 8.34 -17.87
N ARG A 92 -10.01 9.28 -17.24
CA ARG A 92 -9.72 10.60 -17.82
C ARG A 92 -8.91 10.49 -19.12
N ARG A 93 -7.88 9.63 -19.15
CA ARG A 93 -7.08 9.38 -20.37
C ARG A 93 -7.93 8.79 -21.50
N LEU A 94 -8.83 7.86 -21.20
CA LEU A 94 -9.73 7.25 -22.19
C LEU A 94 -10.78 8.22 -22.75
N ILE A 95 -11.23 9.19 -21.95
CA ILE A 95 -12.17 10.23 -22.40
C ILE A 95 -11.46 11.30 -23.22
N ALA A 96 -10.25 11.72 -22.81
CA ALA A 96 -9.49 12.76 -23.50
C ALA A 96 -8.84 12.29 -24.82
N GLY A 97 -8.67 10.97 -25.00
CA GLY A 97 -8.18 10.36 -26.24
C GLY A 97 -9.27 10.06 -27.28
N ARG A 98 -10.50 10.53 -27.07
CA ARG A 98 -11.66 10.39 -27.97
C ARG A 98 -12.07 11.75 -28.50
#